data_AF-A0A4Z0JM09-F1
#
_entry.id   AF-A0A4Z0JM09-F1
#
_cell.length_a   1.000
_cell.length_b   1.000
_cell.length_c   1.000
_cell.angle_alpha   90.00
_cell.angle_beta   90.00
_cell.angle_gamma   90.00
#
_symmetry.space_group_name_H-M   'P 1'
#
loop_
_entity.id
_entity.type
_entity.pdbx_description
1 polymer ?
#
loop_
_entity_poly.entity_id
_entity_poly.type
_entity_poly.pdbx_seq_one_letter_code
_entity_poly.pdbx_strand_id
1 'polypeptide(L)'
;MKKIWNAVEKSKTTYIALISIILVFIMPILFNLFHLGRTNRIIWLFFVINILFAAFIGWFTRKYQLSFFNLVIFPVIFVISVFIKYGRYGYFLSGIYLILSILIYFLFEDKEN
;
A
#
# COMPACT_ATOMS: atom_id res chain seq x y z
N MET A 1 0.70 22.98 -16.96
CA MET A 1 0.09 21.93 -16.10
C MET A 1 -0.23 20.62 -16.84
N LYS A 2 -0.80 20.62 -18.06
CA LYS A 2 -1.08 19.38 -18.83
C LYS A 2 0.13 18.44 -19.06
N LYS A 3 1.33 18.98 -19.30
CA LYS A 3 2.55 18.17 -19.53
C LYS A 3 3.00 17.38 -18.28
N ILE A 4 2.85 17.95 -17.09
CA ILE A 4 3.21 17.32 -15.82
C ILE A 4 2.19 16.23 -15.50
N TRP A 5 0.90 16.51 -15.73
CA TRP A 5 -0.17 15.52 -15.60
C TRP A 5 0.07 14.30 -16.49
N ASN A 6 0.41 14.48 -17.77
CA ASN A 6 0.69 13.36 -18.68
C ASN A 6 1.96 12.56 -18.30
N ALA A 7 2.95 13.20 -17.67
CA ALA A 7 4.17 12.53 -17.20
C ALA A 7 3.94 11.76 -15.89
N VAL A 8 3.11 12.32 -14.99
CA VAL A 8 2.66 11.67 -13.76
C VAL A 8 1.73 10.50 -14.10
N GLU A 9 0.79 10.66 -15.01
CA GLU A 9 -0.17 9.63 -15.44
C GLU A 9 0.50 8.39 -16.06
N LYS A 10 1.72 8.53 -16.61
CA LYS A 10 2.51 7.41 -17.16
C LYS A 10 3.52 6.81 -16.19
N SER A 11 3.68 7.33 -14.97
CA SER A 11 4.67 6.80 -14.03
C SER A 11 4.11 5.61 -13.23
N LYS A 12 4.88 4.53 -13.13
CA LYS A 12 4.58 3.35 -12.30
C LYS A 12 4.32 3.71 -10.83
N THR A 13 4.94 4.79 -10.35
CA THR A 13 4.69 5.39 -9.03
C THR A 13 3.23 5.83 -8.84
N THR A 14 2.63 6.42 -9.88
CA THR A 14 1.24 6.90 -9.82
C THR A 14 0.27 5.75 -9.69
N TYR A 15 0.53 4.62 -10.35
CA TYR A 15 -0.26 3.40 -10.16
C TYR A 15 -0.18 2.87 -8.73
N ILE A 16 1.02 2.86 -8.12
CA ILE A 16 1.19 2.48 -6.71
C ILE A 16 0.33 3.38 -5.81
N ALA A 17 0.39 4.71 -6.02
CA ALA A 17 -0.37 5.67 -5.23
C ALA A 17 -1.90 5.51 -5.42
N LEU A 18 -2.36 5.38 -6.66
CA LEU A 18 -3.79 5.19 -6.97
C LEU A 18 -4.35 3.91 -6.35
N ILE A 19 -3.64 2.78 -6.51
CA ILE A 19 -4.08 1.51 -5.94
C ILE A 19 -4.06 1.59 -4.41
N SER A 20 -3.05 2.24 -3.82
CA SER A 20 -3.01 2.49 -2.36
C SER A 20 -4.25 3.25 -1.88
N ILE A 21 -4.65 4.33 -2.58
CA ILE A 21 -5.85 5.10 -2.23
C ILE A 21 -7.10 4.24 -2.33
N ILE A 22 -7.24 3.45 -3.41
CA ILE A 22 -8.40 2.58 -3.61
C ILE A 22 -8.49 1.54 -2.47
N LEU A 23 -7.39 0.85 -2.18
CA LEU A 23 -7.36 -0.17 -1.12
C LEU A 23 -7.66 0.40 0.26
N VAL A 24 -7.15 1.60 0.54
CA VAL A 24 -7.22 2.19 1.88
C VAL A 24 -8.55 2.94 2.12
N PHE A 25 -9.13 3.57 1.09
CA PHE A 25 -10.34 4.38 1.25
C PHE A 25 -11.60 3.73 0.71
N ILE A 26 -11.52 3.11 -0.47
CA ILE A 26 -12.69 2.58 -1.20
C ILE A 26 -12.99 1.15 -0.76
N MET A 27 -11.96 0.31 -0.62
CA MET A 27 -12.16 -1.09 -0.27
C MET A 27 -12.89 -1.29 1.06
N PRO A 28 -12.64 -0.49 2.13
CA PRO A 28 -13.44 -0.57 3.33
C PRO A 28 -14.92 -0.37 3.01
N ILE A 29 -15.29 0.61 2.19
CA ILE A 29 -16.69 0.90 1.84
C ILE A 29 -17.33 -0.31 1.17
N LEU A 30 -16.65 -0.94 0.20
CA LEU A 30 -17.13 -2.17 -0.44
C LEU A 30 -17.42 -3.28 0.58
N PHE A 31 -16.50 -3.54 1.51
CA PHE A 31 -16.71 -4.56 2.53
C PHE A 31 -17.88 -4.22 3.48
N ASN A 32 -18.31 -2.97 3.57
CA ASN A 32 -19.52 -2.60 4.30
C ASN A 32 -20.79 -3.10 3.60
N LEU A 33 -20.81 -3.12 2.26
CA LEU A 33 -21.95 -3.58 1.48
C LEU A 33 -22.15 -5.11 1.58
N PHE A 34 -21.09 -5.87 1.82
CA PHE A 34 -21.14 -7.34 1.83
C PHE A 34 -21.67 -7.97 3.14
N HIS A 35 -22.23 -7.19 4.08
CA HIS A 35 -22.78 -7.68 5.36
C HIS A 35 -21.84 -8.58 6.19
N LEU A 36 -20.52 -8.50 5.94
CA LEU A 36 -19.52 -9.26 6.69
C LEU A 36 -19.41 -8.68 8.10
N GLY A 37 -19.33 -9.58 9.10
CA GLY A 37 -19.14 -9.18 10.50
C GLY A 37 -17.95 -8.23 10.68
N ARG A 38 -18.09 -7.24 11.56
CA ARG A 38 -17.12 -6.15 11.77
C ARG A 38 -15.68 -6.67 11.95
N THR A 39 -15.51 -7.72 12.75
CA THR A 39 -14.21 -8.36 13.00
C THR A 39 -13.62 -8.98 11.75
N ASN A 40 -14.41 -9.76 10.99
CA ASN A 40 -13.94 -10.45 9.79
C ASN A 40 -13.49 -9.44 8.72
N ARG A 41 -14.22 -8.34 8.56
CA ARG A 41 -13.85 -7.25 7.64
C ARG A 41 -12.51 -6.62 7.99
N ILE A 42 -12.25 -6.38 9.28
CA ILE A 42 -10.98 -5.82 9.73
C ILE A 42 -9.84 -6.81 9.44
N ILE A 43 -10.04 -8.09 9.76
CA ILE A 43 -9.02 -9.12 9.53
C ILE A 43 -8.66 -9.20 8.03
N TRP A 44 -9.65 -9.35 7.15
CA TRP A 44 -9.40 -9.45 5.71
C TRP A 44 -8.71 -8.21 5.15
N LEU A 45 -9.17 -7.02 5.54
CA LEU A 45 -8.69 -5.78 4.94
C LEU A 45 -7.30 -5.41 5.46
N PHE A 46 -7.09 -5.46 6.77
CA PHE A 46 -5.82 -5.06 7.39
C PHE A 46 -4.77 -6.17 7.36
N PHE A 47 -5.14 -7.43 7.59
CA PHE A 47 -4.16 -8.50 7.76
C PHE A 47 -3.97 -9.35 6.50
N VAL A 48 -4.91 -9.37 5.55
CA VAL A 48 -4.73 -10.15 4.32
C VAL A 48 -4.39 -9.23 3.16
N ILE A 49 -5.33 -8.36 2.77
CA ILE A 49 -5.21 -7.56 1.55
C ILE A 49 -4.03 -6.58 1.65
N ASN A 50 -3.95 -5.82 2.75
CA ASN A 50 -2.88 -4.83 2.90
C ASN A 50 -1.49 -5.45 3.05
N ILE A 51 -1.38 -6.62 3.69
CA ILE A 51 -0.11 -7.37 3.80
C ILE A 51 0.34 -7.84 2.42
N LEU A 52 -0.56 -8.47 1.65
CA LEU A 52 -0.27 -8.91 0.29
C LEU A 52 0.14 -7.73 -0.60
N PHE A 53 -0.55 -6.60 -0.47
CA PHE A 53 -0.23 -5.41 -1.25
C PHE A 53 1.10 -4.77 -0.85
N ALA A 54 1.44 -4.74 0.44
CA ALA A 54 2.75 -4.29 0.91
C ALA A 54 3.89 -5.15 0.35
N ALA A 55 3.73 -6.47 0.36
CA ALA A 55 4.68 -7.38 -0.27
C ALA A 55 4.78 -7.14 -1.79
N PHE A 56 3.63 -6.98 -2.47
CA PHE A 56 3.58 -6.66 -3.89
C PHE A 56 4.34 -5.36 -4.20
N ILE A 57 4.18 -4.29 -3.40
CA ILE A 57 4.92 -3.03 -3.59
C ILE A 57 6.44 -3.24 -3.47
N GLY A 58 6.89 -4.04 -2.50
CA GLY A 58 8.31 -4.37 -2.34
C GLY A 58 8.88 -4.99 -3.61
N TRP A 59 8.22 -6.05 -4.09
CA TRP A 59 8.61 -6.76 -5.30
C TRP A 59 8.50 -5.90 -6.56
N PHE A 60 7.41 -5.15 -6.71
CA PHE A 60 7.14 -4.31 -7.87
C PHE A 60 8.14 -3.16 -7.98
N THR A 61 8.46 -2.52 -6.85
CA THR A 61 9.49 -1.46 -6.78
C THR A 61 10.84 -2.01 -7.24
N ARG A 62 11.23 -3.20 -6.79
CA ARG A 62 12.50 -3.82 -7.20
C ARG A 62 12.49 -4.23 -8.67
N LYS A 63 11.46 -4.97 -9.10
CA LYS A 63 11.32 -5.48 -10.47
C LYS A 63 11.40 -4.39 -11.54
N TYR A 64 10.86 -3.22 -11.23
CA TYR A 64 10.85 -2.09 -12.16
C TYR A 64 11.90 -1.02 -11.87
N GLN A 65 12.87 -1.33 -10.99
CA GLN A 65 13.94 -0.43 -10.56
C GLN A 65 13.43 0.97 -10.20
N LEU A 66 12.29 1.01 -9.50
CA LEU A 66 11.70 2.25 -9.04
C LEU A 66 12.49 2.78 -7.84
N SER A 67 12.42 4.09 -7.62
CA SER A 67 13.05 4.71 -6.46
C SER A 67 12.56 4.06 -5.16
N PHE A 68 13.48 3.83 -4.22
CA PHE A 68 13.20 3.25 -2.91
C PHE A 68 12.09 4.00 -2.14
N PHE A 69 11.93 5.32 -2.38
CA PHE A 69 10.87 6.12 -1.78
C PHE A 69 9.45 5.63 -2.11
N ASN A 70 9.25 4.85 -3.19
CA ASN A 70 7.95 4.28 -3.52
C ASN A 70 7.43 3.30 -2.45
N LEU A 71 8.30 2.68 -1.67
CA LEU A 71 7.93 1.78 -0.58
C LEU A 71 7.16 2.48 0.54
N VAL A 72 7.36 3.80 0.69
CA VAL A 72 6.79 4.62 1.77
C VAL A 72 5.38 5.14 1.42
N ILE A 73 5.02 5.16 0.13
CA ILE A 73 3.74 5.70 -0.35
C ILE A 73 2.54 5.02 0.31
N PHE A 74 2.49 3.69 0.25
CA PHE A 74 1.39 2.93 0.83
C PHE A 74 1.30 3.05 2.36
N PRO A 75 2.40 2.85 3.13
CA PRO A 75 2.42 3.07 4.57
C PRO A 75 1.91 4.45 4.99
N VAL A 76 2.31 5.52 4.29
CA VAL A 76 1.90 6.90 4.60
C VAL A 76 0.40 7.09 4.34
N ILE A 77 -0.10 6.68 3.16
CA ILE A 77 -1.53 6.77 2.82
C ILE A 77 -2.38 5.99 3.83
N PHE A 78 -1.90 4.81 4.22
CA PHE A 78 -2.56 3.97 5.21
C PHE A 78 -2.64 4.65 6.59
N VAL A 79 -1.54 5.24 7.08
CA VAL A 79 -1.52 6.00 8.35
C VAL A 79 -2.54 7.12 8.32
N ILE A 80 -2.53 7.92 7.25
CA ILE A 80 -3.46 9.05 7.09
C ILE A 80 -4.91 8.56 7.19
N SER A 81 -5.27 7.48 6.51
CA SER A 81 -6.62 6.92 6.56
C SER A 81 -6.99 6.38 7.94
N VAL A 82 -6.08 5.67 8.60
CA VAL A 82 -6.30 5.16 9.96
C VAL A 82 -6.52 6.30 10.94
N PHE A 83 -5.71 7.35 10.88
CA PHE A 83 -5.88 8.53 11.74
C PHE A 83 -7.25 9.18 11.56
N ILE A 84 -7.75 9.24 10.32
CA ILE A 84 -9.07 9.81 10.03
C ILE A 84 -10.22 8.89 10.48
N LYS A 85 -10.11 7.57 10.29
CA LYS A 85 -11.25 6.64 10.44
C LYS A 85 -11.27 5.80 11.72
N TYR A 86 -10.10 5.41 12.23
CA TYR A 86 -9.96 4.33 13.22
C TYR A 86 -9.18 4.75 14.49
N GLY A 87 -8.61 5.96 14.52
CA GLY A 87 -7.94 6.51 15.71
C GLY A 87 -6.52 5.99 15.93
N ARG A 88 -6.06 6.05 17.18
CA ARG A 88 -4.62 5.96 17.54
C ARG A 88 -3.98 4.58 17.40
N TYR A 89 -4.68 3.47 17.15
CA TYR A 89 -4.01 2.15 17.24
C TYR A 89 -3.53 1.56 15.91
N GLY A 90 -4.10 1.99 14.78
CA GLY A 90 -3.77 1.38 13.49
C GLY A 90 -2.43 1.82 12.90
N TYR A 91 -1.71 2.79 13.49
CA TYR A 91 -0.43 3.24 12.93
C TYR A 91 0.65 2.16 12.99
N PHE A 92 0.58 1.22 13.95
CA PHE A 92 1.54 0.12 14.06
C PHE A 92 1.56 -0.76 12.81
N LEU A 93 0.39 -1.01 12.21
CA LEU A 93 0.27 -1.79 10.97
C LEU A 93 1.01 -1.12 9.80
N SER A 94 1.08 0.20 9.77
CA SER A 94 1.86 0.91 8.74
C SER A 94 3.34 0.58 8.81
N GLY A 95 3.90 0.57 10.02
CA GLY A 95 5.29 0.20 10.24
C GLY A 95 5.55 -1.23 9.77
N ILE A 96 4.63 -2.15 10.08
CA ILE A 96 4.71 -3.54 9.60
C ILE A 96 4.70 -3.62 8.08
N TYR A 97 3.81 -2.87 7.40
CA TYR A 97 3.77 -2.86 5.94
C TYR A 97 5.03 -2.29 5.31
N LEU A 98 5.62 -1.24 5.91
CA LEU A 98 6.88 -0.67 5.45
C LEU A 98 8.03 -1.67 5.61
N ILE A 99 8.15 -2.30 6.78
CA ILE A 99 9.18 -3.31 7.03
C ILE A 99 9.02 -4.47 6.04
N LEU A 100 7.79 -4.95 5.84
CA LEU A 100 7.51 -6.03 4.91
C LEU A 100 7.87 -5.65 3.46
N SER A 101 7.51 -4.46 3.01
CA SER A 101 7.83 -4.01 1.65
C SER A 101 9.34 -3.85 1.45
N ILE A 102 10.07 -3.39 2.47
CA ILE A 102 11.54 -3.32 2.49
C ILE A 102 12.16 -4.72 2.45
N LEU A 103 11.68 -5.65 3.28
CA LEU A 103 12.18 -7.03 3.30
C LEU A 103 12.00 -7.70 1.94
N ILE A 104 10.83 -7.54 1.32
CA ILE A 104 10.58 -8.09 -0.01
C ILE A 104 11.43 -7.38 -1.07
N TYR A 105 11.61 -6.06 -0.98
CA TYR A 105 12.48 -5.32 -1.88
C TYR A 105 13.91 -5.89 -1.90
N PHE A 106 14.47 -6.19 -0.72
CA PHE A 106 15.80 -6.80 -0.58
C PHE A 106 15.81 -8.30 -0.87
N LEU A 107 14.73 -9.02 -0.61
CA LEU A 107 14.63 -10.46 -0.92
C LEU A 107 14.79 -10.73 -2.42
N PHE A 108 14.27 -9.82 -3.25
CA PHE A 108 14.39 -9.86 -4.70
C PHE A 108 15.54 -8.98 -5.22
N GLU A 109 16.48 -8.61 -4.35
CA GLU A 109 17.76 -8.06 -4.79
C GLU A 109 18.51 -9.16 -5.53
N ASP A 110 18.46 -9.11 -6.86
CA ASP A 110 19.33 -9.92 -7.70
C ASP A 110 20.76 -9.73 -7.21
N LYS A 111 21.37 -10.82 -6.72
CA LYS A 111 22.80 -10.89 -6.45
C LYS A 111 23.50 -10.73 -7.78
N GLU A 112 23.81 -9.49 -8.17
CA GLU A 112 24.93 -9.24 -9.06
C GLU A 112 26.20 -9.73 -8.34
N ASN A 113 26.58 -10.97 -8.62
CA ASN A 113 27.95 -11.44 -8.53
C ASN A 113 28.71 -10.98 -9.77
#